data_AF-Q3MGM7-F1
#
_entry.id   AF-Q3MGM7-F1
#
_cell.length_a   1.000
_cell.length_b   1.000
_cell.length_c   1.000
_cell.angle_alpha   90.00
_cell.angle_beta   90.00
_cell.angle_gamma   90.00
#
_symmetry.space_group_name_H-M   'P 1'
#
loop_
_entity.id
_entity.type
_entity.pdbx_description
1 polymer ?
#
loop_
_entity_poly.entity_id
_entity_poly.type
_entity_poly.pdbx_seq_one_letter_code
_entity_poly.pdbx_strand_id
1 'polypeptide(L)'
;MKMRDEIGVLYKDEDFVKLYRADCGQSGISAGQLALVTVMQFIEGLTDRQAADAVRGHIDWKYALSLELNDPGFDYSVLSEFRQRLIKAGRERELLN
;
A
#
# COMPACT_ATOMS: atom_id res chain seq x y z
N MET A 1 1.12 17.94 10.87
CA MET A 1 0.23 17.12 10.02
C MET A 1 0.20 17.73 8.63
N LYS A 2 1.09 17.28 7.73
CA LYS A 2 1.14 17.75 6.33
C LYS A 2 1.71 16.71 5.36
N MET A 3 1.96 15.47 5.79
CA MET A 3 2.70 14.51 4.95
C MET A 3 1.96 14.20 3.64
N ARG A 4 0.63 14.00 3.67
CA ARG A 4 -0.17 13.87 2.45
C ARG A 4 -0.30 15.18 1.67
N ASP A 5 -0.44 16.31 2.35
CA ASP A 5 -0.66 17.61 1.71
C ASP A 5 0.60 18.20 1.06
N GLU A 6 1.78 17.87 1.56
CA GLU A 6 3.08 18.30 1.02
C GLU A 6 3.65 17.33 -0.01
N ILE A 7 3.36 16.03 0.13
CA ILE A 7 3.91 15.00 -0.76
C ILE A 7 2.97 14.70 -1.95
N GLY A 8 1.65 14.92 -1.80
CA GLY A 8 0.68 14.61 -2.84
C GLY A 8 0.50 13.10 -3.07
N VAL A 9 0.00 12.71 -4.24
CA VAL A 9 -0.15 11.29 -4.63
C VAL A 9 1.20 10.76 -5.09
N LEU A 10 1.90 10.01 -4.22
CA LEU A 10 3.18 9.37 -4.53
C LEU A 10 3.06 8.26 -5.56
N TYR A 11 2.02 7.43 -5.43
CA TYR A 11 1.82 6.23 -6.22
C TYR A 11 0.45 6.28 -6.87
N LYS A 12 0.41 6.14 -8.20
CA LYS A 12 -0.85 6.02 -8.92
C LYS A 12 -1.12 4.55 -9.18
N ASP A 13 -2.39 4.17 -9.12
CA ASP A 13 -2.77 2.79 -9.43
C ASP A 13 -2.31 2.36 -10.82
N GLU A 14 -2.32 3.29 -11.79
CA GLU A 14 -1.88 3.07 -13.17
C GLU A 14 -0.46 2.49 -13.28
N ASP A 15 0.43 2.86 -12.36
CA ASP A 15 1.81 2.36 -12.31
C ASP A 15 1.83 0.86 -12.00
N PHE A 16 0.87 0.40 -11.20
CA PHE A 16 0.79 -0.96 -10.67
C PHE A 16 -0.32 -1.81 -11.29
N VAL A 17 -1.22 -1.25 -12.12
CA VAL A 17 -2.30 -1.98 -12.82
C VAL A 17 -1.75 -3.19 -13.59
N LYS A 18 -0.54 -3.08 -14.15
CA LYS A 18 0.11 -4.18 -14.90
C LYS A 18 0.50 -5.38 -14.02
N LEU A 19 0.53 -5.23 -12.70
CA LEU A 19 0.80 -6.31 -11.74
C LEU A 19 -0.43 -7.18 -11.45
N TYR A 20 -1.63 -6.69 -11.78
CA TYR A 20 -2.89 -7.40 -11.57
C TYR A 20 -3.39 -7.87 -12.93
N ARG A 21 -3.67 -9.18 -13.07
CA ARG A 21 -4.40 -9.65 -14.25
C ARG A 21 -5.85 -9.15 -14.14
N ALA A 22 -6.51 -8.89 -15.28
CA ALA A 22 -7.89 -8.41 -15.33
C ALA A 22 -8.91 -9.32 -14.59
N ASP A 23 -8.51 -10.57 -14.33
CA ASP A 23 -9.24 -11.68 -13.72
C ASP A 23 -8.93 -11.89 -12.21
N CYS A 24 -7.92 -11.23 -11.64
CA CYS A 24 -7.70 -11.24 -10.20
C CYS A 24 -8.51 -10.10 -9.57
N GLY A 25 -9.51 -10.46 -8.75
CA GLY A 25 -10.29 -9.49 -7.98
C GLY A 25 -9.38 -8.46 -7.33
N GLN A 26 -9.67 -7.18 -7.55
CA GLN A 26 -8.98 -6.10 -6.86
C GLN A 26 -9.04 -6.42 -5.37
N SER A 27 -7.87 -6.51 -4.74
CA SER A 27 -7.78 -6.45 -3.28
C SER A 27 -8.60 -5.24 -2.83
N GLY A 28 -9.26 -5.32 -1.67
CA GLY A 28 -10.11 -4.21 -1.18
C GLY A 28 -9.39 -2.87 -1.00
N ILE A 29 -8.07 -2.85 -1.18
CA ILE A 29 -7.19 -1.70 -1.17
C ILE A 29 -6.49 -1.56 -2.54
N SER A 30 -6.33 -0.31 -2.99
CA SER A 30 -5.71 -0.02 -4.28
C SER A 30 -4.22 -0.36 -4.31
N ALA A 31 -3.67 -0.61 -5.50
CA ALA A 31 -2.27 -1.02 -5.66
C ALA A 31 -1.30 0.13 -5.30
N GLY A 32 -1.67 1.39 -5.58
CA GLY A 32 -0.91 2.56 -5.15
C GLY A 32 -0.91 2.73 -3.63
N GLN A 33 -2.02 2.43 -2.96
CA GLN A 33 -2.07 2.40 -1.50
C GLN A 33 -1.19 1.27 -0.92
N LEU A 34 -1.15 0.08 -1.53
CA LEU A 34 -0.25 -1.00 -1.12
C LEU A 34 1.23 -0.63 -1.30
N ALA A 35 1.58 0.10 -2.35
CA ALA A 35 2.91 0.65 -2.53
C ALA A 35 3.28 1.61 -1.39
N LEU A 36 2.37 2.53 -1.04
CA LEU A 36 2.59 3.46 0.08
C LEU A 36 2.73 2.73 1.43
N VAL A 37 1.85 1.76 1.70
CA VAL A 37 1.92 0.90 2.89
C VAL A 37 3.27 0.18 2.95
N THR A 38 3.78 -0.31 1.83
CA THR A 38 5.09 -1.00 1.77
C THR A 38 6.23 -0.06 2.16
N VAL A 39 6.19 1.20 1.73
CA VAL A 39 7.20 2.20 2.10
C VAL A 39 7.08 2.60 3.57
N MET A 40 5.87 2.87 4.07
CA MET A 40 5.64 3.19 5.47
C MET A 40 6.05 2.03 6.40
N GLN A 41 5.75 0.80 5.99
CA GLN A 41 6.19 -0.42 6.67
C GLN A 41 7.71 -0.46 6.80
N PHE A 42 8.45 -0.12 5.74
CA PHE A 42 9.90 -0.09 5.76
C PHE A 42 10.45 1.02 6.67
N ILE A 43 9.89 2.23 6.60
CA ILE A 43 10.31 3.38 7.42
C ILE A 43 10.10 3.10 8.91
N GLU A 44 8.97 2.51 9.28
CA GLU A 44 8.62 2.20 10.67
C GLU A 44 9.18 0.84 11.16
N GLY A 45 9.83 0.06 10.29
CA GLY A 45 10.40 -1.24 10.64
C GLY A 45 9.35 -2.30 11.03
N LEU A 46 8.16 -2.23 10.44
CA LEU A 46 7.02 -3.08 10.81
C LEU A 46 7.00 -4.42 10.07
N THR A 47 6.49 -5.45 10.74
CA THR A 47 6.10 -6.70 10.06
C THR A 47 4.81 -6.51 9.25
N ASP A 48 4.53 -7.39 8.28
CA ASP A 48 3.31 -7.30 7.45
C ASP A 48 2.02 -7.28 8.29
N ARG A 49 2.00 -8.03 9.40
CA ARG A 49 0.88 -8.01 10.35
C ARG A 49 0.75 -6.67 11.04
N GLN A 50 1.86 -6.12 11.54
CA GLN A 50 1.87 -4.81 12.18
C GLN A 50 1.50 -3.68 11.20
N ALA A 51 1.93 -3.77 9.94
CA ALA A 51 1.53 -2.81 8.91
C ALA A 51 0.02 -2.89 8.63
N ALA A 52 -0.54 -4.09 8.50
CA ALA A 52 -1.99 -4.27 8.35
C ALA A 52 -2.77 -3.75 9.58
N ASP A 53 -2.25 -3.97 10.79
CA ASP A 53 -2.85 -3.46 12.02
C ASP A 53 -2.71 -1.93 12.15
N ALA A 54 -1.60 -1.36 11.68
CA ALA A 54 -1.39 0.07 11.62
C ALA A 54 -2.42 0.74 10.70
N VAL A 55 -2.68 0.14 9.53
CA VAL A 55 -3.74 0.62 8.61
C VAL A 55 -5.12 0.61 9.27
N ARG A 56 -5.42 -0.39 10.12
CA ARG A 56 -6.71 -0.48 10.84
C ARG A 56 -6.83 0.51 11.99
N GLY A 57 -5.77 0.67 12.77
CA GLY A 57 -5.81 1.34 14.07
C GLY A 57 -5.26 2.76 14.09
N HIS A 58 -4.38 3.14 13.15
CA HIS A 58 -3.67 4.41 13.22
C HIS A 58 -4.28 5.45 12.27
N ILE A 59 -4.72 6.57 12.85
CA ILE A 59 -5.27 7.70 12.10
C ILE A 59 -4.24 8.27 11.12
N ASP A 60 -2.95 8.28 11.48
CA ASP A 60 -1.88 8.78 10.61
C ASP A 60 -1.77 7.96 9.31
N TRP A 61 -1.94 6.64 9.40
CA TRP A 61 -1.94 5.73 8.25
C TRP A 61 -3.19 5.93 7.39
N LYS A 62 -4.37 6.03 8.00
CA LYS A 62 -5.62 6.31 7.27
C LYS A 62 -5.59 7.66 6.57
N TYR A 63 -5.00 8.67 7.21
CA TYR A 63 -4.80 9.99 6.62
C TYR A 63 -3.89 9.93 5.39
N ALA A 64 -2.73 9.27 5.52
CA ALA A 64 -1.78 9.11 4.42
C ALA A 64 -2.38 8.35 3.23
N LEU A 65 -3.15 7.29 3.51
CA LEU A 65 -3.75 6.43 2.50
C LEU A 65 -5.07 6.96 1.94
N SER A 66 -5.60 8.08 2.43
CA SER A 66 -6.91 8.60 2.03
C SER A 66 -8.07 7.66 2.36
N LEU A 67 -7.94 6.83 3.39
CA LEU A 67 -8.95 5.86 3.81
C LEU A 67 -9.97 6.49 4.75
N GLU A 68 -11.18 5.95 4.76
CA GLU A 68 -12.18 6.30 5.77
C GLU A 68 -11.72 5.86 7.16
N LEU A 69 -12.08 6.61 8.20
CA LEU A 69 -11.71 6.26 9.58
C LEU A 69 -12.25 4.90 10.03
N ASN A 70 -13.34 4.43 9.42
CA ASN A 70 -13.95 3.13 9.68
C ASN A 70 -13.52 2.05 8.69
N ASP A 71 -12.56 2.34 7.81
CA ASP A 71 -12.05 1.37 6.84
C ASP A 71 -11.51 0.12 7.58
N PRO A 72 -11.94 -1.10 7.17
CA PRO A 72 -11.56 -2.35 7.83
C PRO A 72 -10.12 -2.79 7.54
N GLY A 73 -9.41 -2.08 6.65
CA GLY A 73 -8.08 -2.43 6.16
C GLY A 73 -8.10 -3.66 5.26
N PHE A 74 -6.96 -4.35 5.19
CA PHE A 74 -6.76 -5.53 4.36
C PHE A 74 -6.06 -6.64 5.16
N ASP A 75 -6.18 -7.89 4.71
CA ASP A 75 -5.45 -8.99 5.34
C ASP A 75 -3.94 -8.90 5.06
N TYR A 76 -3.09 -9.15 6.07
CA TYR A 76 -1.63 -9.01 5.96
C TYR A 76 -1.03 -9.80 4.79
N SER A 77 -1.66 -10.90 4.35
CA SER A 77 -1.21 -11.68 3.19
C SER A 77 -1.21 -10.87 1.88
N VAL A 78 -2.08 -9.86 1.76
CA VAL A 78 -2.17 -9.00 0.58
C VAL A 78 -0.86 -8.23 0.35
N LEU A 79 -0.18 -7.79 1.42
CA LEU A 79 1.11 -7.10 1.30
C LEU A 79 2.22 -8.06 0.83
N SER A 80 2.26 -9.24 1.43
CA SER A 80 3.19 -10.30 1.02
C SER A 80 2.99 -10.67 -0.45
N GLU A 81 1.74 -10.84 -0.89
CA GLU A 81 1.42 -11.13 -2.29
C GLU A 81 1.78 -9.99 -3.23
N PHE A 82 1.48 -8.74 -2.86
CA PHE A 82 1.84 -7.55 -3.63
C PHE A 82 3.35 -7.46 -3.86
N ARG A 83 4.16 -7.66 -2.80
CA ARG A 83 5.63 -7.67 -2.92
C ARG A 83 6.13 -8.81 -3.82
N GLN A 84 5.55 -10.00 -3.72
CA GLN A 84 5.90 -11.11 -4.61
C GLN A 84 5.60 -10.78 -6.07
N ARG A 85 4.46 -10.12 -6.35
CA ARG A 85 4.10 -9.68 -7.70
C ARG A 85 5.06 -8.61 -8.23
N LEU A 86 5.46 -7.64 -7.40
CA LEU A 86 6.46 -6.63 -7.76
C LEU A 86 7.79 -7.24 -8.17
N ILE A 87 8.32 -8.16 -7.34
CA ILE A 87 9.59 -8.85 -7.60
C ILE A 87 9.49 -9.70 -8.87
N LYS A 88 8.39 -10.44 -9.05
CA LYS A 88 8.18 -11.26 -10.24
C LYS A 88 8.09 -10.43 -11.52
N ALA A 89 7.59 -9.20 -11.42
CA ALA A 89 7.50 -8.28 -12.54
C ALA A 89 8.79 -7.47 -12.80
N GLY A 90 9.79 -7.53 -11.91
CA GLY A 90 11.00 -6.69 -11.98
C GLY A 90 10.70 -5.20 -11.80
N ARG A 91 9.66 -4.87 -11.03
CA ARG A 91 9.09 -3.53 -10.85
C ARG A 91 9.35 -2.96 -9.46
N GLU A 92 10.17 -3.63 -8.64
CA GLU A 92 10.49 -3.20 -7.28
C GLU A 92 11.12 -1.80 -7.21
N ARG A 93 11.80 -1.36 -8.28
CA ARG A 93 12.36 -0.01 -8.38
C ARG A 93 11.32 1.09 -8.46
N GLU A 94 10.09 0.78 -8.86
CA GLU A 94 9.00 1.77 -8.92
C GLU A 94 8.57 2.26 -7.54
N LEU A 95 8.90 1.52 -6.48
CA LEU A 95 8.74 2.00 -5.10
C LEU A 95 9.74 3.10 -4.71
N LEU A 96 10.83 3.27 -5.47
CA LEU A 96 11.93 4.18 -5.15
C LEU A 96 12.05 5.37 -6.13
N ASN A 97 11.05 5.55 -7.00
CA ASN A 97 11.04 6.61 -8.02
C ASN A 97 10.99 8.02 -7.42
#